data_AF-A0A255SY31-F1
#
_entry.id   AF-A0A255SY31-F1
#
_cell.length_a   1.000
_cell.length_b   1.000
_cell.length_c   1.000
_cell.angle_alpha   90.00
_cell.angle_beta   90.00
_cell.angle_gamma   90.00
#
_symmetry.space_group_name_H-M   'P 1'
#
loop_
_entity.id
_entity.type
_entity.pdbx_description
1 polymer ?
#
loop_
_entity_poly.entity_id
_entity_poly.type
_entity_poly.pdbx_seq_one_letter_code
_entity_poly.pdbx_strand_id
1 'polypeptide(L)' 'MEATVFNPVQQHLLRMFAYDGDENRLAEIKTVLADYLSNKIDTKMDSLWDAGILDQNKLDEIRGKDLRTYLR' A
#
# COMPACT_ATOMS: atom_id res chain seq x y z
N MET A 1 -25.43 14.52 4.82
CA MET A 1 -24.32 13.68 4.31
C MET A 1 -23.10 14.58 4.26
N GLU A 2 -22.04 14.28 5.02
CA GLU A 2 -20.77 14.98 4.83
C GLU A 2 -20.21 14.61 3.45
N ALA A 3 -19.91 15.61 2.63
CA ALA A 3 -19.27 15.38 1.34
C ALA A 3 -17.85 14.89 1.60
N THR A 4 -17.55 13.64 1.20
CA THR A 4 -16.18 13.14 1.26
C THR A 4 -15.32 13.95 0.31
N VAL A 5 -14.46 14.82 0.85
CA VAL A 5 -13.50 15.57 0.04
C VAL A 5 -12.34 14.64 -0.29
N PHE A 6 -12.38 14.09 -1.50
CA PHE A 6 -11.29 13.27 -2.02
C PHE A 6 -10.02 14.11 -2.20
N ASN A 7 -8.88 13.58 -1.81
CA ASN A 7 -7.58 14.21 -2.05
C ASN A 7 -7.25 14.19 -3.56
N PRO A 8 -6.26 14.99 -4.02
CA PRO A 8 -5.95 15.11 -5.44
C PRO A 8 -5.64 13.78 -6.14
N VAL A 9 -5.00 12.83 -5.45
CA VAL A 9 -4.69 11.50 -5.99
C VAL A 9 -5.96 10.68 -6.18
N GLN A 10 -6.84 10.67 -5.19
CA GLN A 10 -8.14 10.00 -5.25
C GLN A 10 -9.01 10.56 -6.38
N GLN A 11 -9.04 11.88 -6.55
CA GLN A 11 -9.75 12.51 -7.67
C GLN A 11 -9.16 12.13 -9.03
N HIS A 12 -7.84 12.04 -9.14
CA HIS A 12 -7.18 11.65 -10.39
C HIS A 12 -7.48 10.19 -10.77
N LEU A 13 -7.43 9.27 -9.80
CA LEU A 13 -7.81 7.89 -9.98
C LEU A 13 -9.28 7.75 -10.40
N LEU A 14 -10.20 8.45 -9.74
CA LEU A 14 -11.62 8.46 -10.11
C LEU A 14 -11.84 8.94 -11.55
N ARG A 15 -11.10 9.95 -12.00
CA ARG A 15 -11.16 10.42 -13.40
C ARG A 15 -10.62 9.37 -14.38
N MET A 16 -9.56 8.65 -14.01
CA MET A 16 -8.99 7.57 -14.83
C MET A 16 -9.97 6.39 -14.99
N PHE A 17 -10.72 6.07 -13.93
CA PHE A 17 -11.78 5.06 -13.95
C PHE A 17 -13.04 5.53 -14.68
N ALA A 18 -13.37 6.82 -14.62
CA ALA A 18 -14.55 7.36 -15.32
C ALA A 18 -14.45 7.26 -16.86
N TYR A 19 -13.25 7.05 -17.41
CA TYR A 19 -13.04 6.90 -18.85
C TYR A 19 -13.44 5.52 -19.41
N ASP A 20 -13.56 4.50 -18.56
CA ASP A 20 -13.97 3.16 -18.98
C ASP A 20 -14.74 2.49 -17.84
N GLY A 21 -16.03 2.26 -18.06
CA GLY A 21 -16.95 1.68 -17.06
C GLY A 21 -16.83 0.16 -16.94
N ASP A 22 -15.88 -0.47 -17.64
CA ASP A 22 -15.66 -1.91 -17.56
C ASP A 22 -15.04 -2.31 -16.20
N GLU A 23 -15.79 -3.10 -15.44
CA GLU A 23 -15.34 -3.65 -14.15
C GLU A 23 -14.08 -4.51 -14.28
N ASN A 24 -13.85 -5.13 -15.45
CA ASN A 24 -12.63 -5.92 -15.69
C ASN A 24 -11.38 -5.04 -15.69
N ARG A 25 -11.45 -3.85 -16.29
CA ARG A 25 -10.35 -2.89 -16.30
C ARG A 25 -10.07 -2.33 -14.90
N LEU A 26 -11.10 -2.16 -14.08
CA LEU A 26 -10.93 -1.81 -12.66
C LEU A 26 -10.16 -2.91 -11.92
N ALA A 27 -10.43 -4.18 -12.18
CA ALA A 27 -9.70 -5.30 -11.58
C ALA A 27 -8.23 -5.31 -12.02
N GLU A 28 -7.95 -5.11 -13.30
CA GLU A 28 -6.58 -5.03 -13.83
C GLU A 28 -5.78 -3.89 -13.19
N ILE A 29 -6.37 -2.68 -13.10
CA ILE A 29 -5.69 -1.52 -12.49
C ILE A 29 -5.44 -1.77 -11.00
N LYS A 30 -6.36 -2.41 -10.28
CA LYS A 30 -6.15 -2.79 -8.88
C LYS A 30 -4.96 -3.73 -8.73
N THR A 31 -4.84 -4.74 -9.60
CA THR A 31 -3.71 -5.67 -9.60
C THR A 31 -2.40 -4.94 -9.85
N VAL A 32 -2.32 -4.10 -10.90
CA VAL A 32 -1.10 -3.33 -11.21
C VAL A 32 -0.69 -2.40 -10.06
N LEU A 33 -1.65 -1.73 -9.42
CA LEU A 33 -1.38 -0.88 -8.27
C LEU A 33 -0.90 -1.67 -7.05
N ALA A 34 -1.53 -2.82 -6.78
CA ALA A 34 -1.13 -3.70 -5.70
C ALA A 34 0.31 -4.21 -5.92
N ASP A 35 0.61 -4.70 -7.12
CA ASP A 35 1.94 -5.20 -7.48
C ASP A 35 3.00 -4.10 -7.37
N TYR A 36 2.72 -2.89 -7.85
CA TYR A 36 3.63 -1.76 -7.73
C TYR A 36 3.92 -1.40 -6.27
N LEU A 37 2.88 -1.36 -5.43
CA LEU A 37 3.03 -1.05 -4.02
C LEU A 37 3.79 -2.17 -3.28
N SER A 38 3.46 -3.44 -3.53
CA SER A 38 4.18 -4.59 -2.97
C SER A 38 5.65 -4.55 -3.35
N ASN A 39 5.97 -4.39 -4.63
CA ASN A 39 7.36 -4.30 -5.09
C ASN A 39 8.12 -3.14 -4.44
N LYS A 40 7.47 -1.98 -4.28
CA LYS A 40 8.08 -0.81 -3.62
C LYS A 40 8.34 -1.07 -2.13
N ILE A 41 7.42 -1.76 -1.47
CA ILE A 41 7.54 -2.16 -0.07
C ILE A 41 8.68 -3.18 0.09
N ASP A 42 8.72 -4.21 -0.74
CA ASP A 42 9.76 -5.25 -0.73
C ASP A 42 11.14 -4.62 -1.00
N THR A 43 11.27 -3.80 -2.04
CA THR A 43 12.52 -3.08 -2.35
C THR A 43 12.98 -2.21 -1.16
N LYS A 44 12.04 -1.58 -0.45
CA LYS A 44 12.37 -0.76 0.72
C LYS A 44 12.80 -1.65 1.89
N MET A 45 12.16 -2.79 2.09
CA MET A 45 12.54 -3.77 3.11
C MET A 45 13.93 -4.34 2.85
N ASP A 46 14.22 -4.75 1.61
CA ASP A 46 15.54 -5.22 1.19
C ASP A 46 16.61 -4.14 1.40
N SER A 47 16.33 -2.90 0.99
CA SER A 47 17.25 -1.78 1.22
C SER A 47 17.51 -1.51 2.70
N LEU A 48 16.53 -1.70 3.58
CA LEU A 48 16.70 -1.55 5.02
C LEU A 48 17.49 -2.72 5.62
N TRP A 49 17.33 -3.92 5.07
CA TRP A 49 18.09 -5.12 5.43
C TRP A 49 19.56 -4.99 5.04
N ASP A 50 19.84 -4.60 3.79
CA ASP A 50 21.19 -4.37 3.27
C ASP A 50 21.92 -3.24 4.01
N ALA A 51 21.18 -2.22 4.47
CA ALA A 51 21.72 -1.12 5.27
C ALA A 51 22.03 -1.52 6.72
N GLY A 52 21.69 -2.74 7.16
CA GLY A 52 21.81 -3.20 8.55
C GLY A 52 20.88 -2.46 9.53
N ILE A 53 19.93 -1.68 9.01
CA ILE A 53 18.92 -0.97 9.81
C ILE A 53 17.83 -1.96 10.23
N LEU A 54 17.51 -2.91 9.36
CA LEU A 54 16.61 -4.03 9.62
C LEU A 54 17.47 -5.30 9.74
N ASP A 55 17.26 -6.07 10.80
CA ASP A 55 17.88 -7.38 11.00
C ASP A 55 16.86 -8.35 11.62
N GLN A 56 17.20 -9.64 11.67
CA GLN A 56 16.31 -10.68 12.19
C GLN A 56 15.87 -10.41 13.63
N ASN A 57 16.73 -9.82 14.46
CA ASN A 57 16.42 -9.49 15.85
C ASN A 57 15.37 -8.38 15.95
N LYS A 58 15.47 -7.33 15.13
CA LYS A 58 14.47 -6.24 15.06
C LYS A 58 13.16 -6.73 14.47
N LEU A 59 13.20 -7.62 13.48
CA LEU A 59 11.99 -8.26 12.98
C LEU A 59 11.32 -9.10 14.07
N ASP A 60 12.08 -9.87 14.84
CA ASP A 60 11.54 -10.69 15.92
C ASP A 60 11.01 -9.83 17.09
N GLU A 61 11.63 -8.69 17.39
CA GLU A 61 11.09 -7.69 18.32
C GLU A 61 9.76 -7.09 17.85
N ILE A 62 9.62 -6.81 16.55
CA ILE A 62 8.38 -6.31 15.94
C ILE A 62 7.33 -7.42 15.90
N ARG A 63 7.72 -8.67 15.63
CA ARG A 63 6.84 -9.84 15.53
C ARG A 63 6.23 -10.22 16.89
N GLY A 64 6.94 -9.96 17.98
CA GLY A 64 6.46 -10.13 19.35
C GLY A 64 5.57 -8.99 19.86
N LYS A 65 5.54 -7.85 19.17
CA LYS A 65 4.60 -6.76 19.45
C LYS A 65 3.37 -6.97 18.60
N ASP A 66 2.28 -7.41 19.21
CA ASP A 66 0.99 -7.50 18.54
C ASP A 66 0.55 -6.10 18.10
N LEU A 67 0.89 -5.74 16.86
CA LEU A 67 0.56 -4.47 16.21
C LEU A 67 -0.94 -4.19 16.21
N ARG A 68 -1.79 -5.22 16.36
CA ARG A 68 -3.24 -5.07 16.50
C ARG A 68 -3.65 -4.47 17.84
N THR A 69 -2.81 -4.61 18.88
CA THR A 69 -3.07 -4.02 20.21
C THR A 69 -2.82 -2.51 20.22
N TYR A 70 -1.90 -2.02 19.39
CA TYR A 70 -1.57 -0.59 19.28
C TYR A 70 -2.52 0.21 18.37
N LEU A 71 -3.39 -0.46 17.60
CA LEU A 71 -4.37 0.16 16.71
C LEU A 71 -5.80 0.15 17.27
N ARG A 72 -5.96 -0.05 18.59
CA ARG A 72 -7.26 -0.01 19.27
C ARG A 72 -7.49 1.32 19.96
#